data_AF-A0A6A6T2C7-F1
#
_entry.id   AF-A0A6A6T2C7-F1
#
_cell.length_a   1.000
_cell.length_b   1.000
_cell.length_c   1.000
_cell.angle_alpha   90.00
_cell.angle_beta   90.00
_cell.angle_gamma   90.00
#
_symmetry.space_group_name_H-M   'P 1'
#
loop_
_entity.id
_entity.type
_entity.pdbx_description
1 polymer ?
#
loop_
_entity_poly.entity_id
_entity_poly.type
_entity_poly.pdbx_seq_one_letter_code
_entity_poly.pdbx_strand_id
1 'polypeptide(L)'
;MSYAPGTEDGPSRVNGNRTLSDGLQDLVQQVDNLQVSATTNTTDVVAASPNSPAPTHQPLVDIRGFSQADRNRLCTGRFVQIKEKEHVTGRIPVSLLLAISPWFQTVYSADPNVSVLYITDSFFLGPLETVIKWLMANSKSKDFVSIPIRKTLRDNLLTMRATRQLGIDDVYTEHIRSKYWGYVTRKIPTFEDITLIEVHALNREDPLYKAMATTLARLRYKDELAEPAQLEDYLAQHSKLAAFMEDIDKEYEAKRQEMKAIKVQREKVWRERQARRAEQAHRAQQRERRAEESYQSAINRLDAAAEGSRVLSEEEIRAIMRRG
;
A
#
# COMPACT_ATOMS: atom_id res chain seq x y z
N MET A 1 -19.72 -6.15 65.70
CA MET A 1 -19.68 -6.58 64.29
C MET A 1 -18.24 -6.45 63.82
N SER A 2 -17.59 -7.59 63.60
CA SER A 2 -16.15 -7.73 63.36
C SER A 2 -15.95 -8.13 61.90
N TYR A 3 -15.20 -7.35 61.12
CA TYR A 3 -14.82 -7.69 59.76
C TYR A 3 -13.36 -8.13 59.74
N ALA A 4 -13.14 -9.35 59.23
CA ALA A 4 -11.83 -9.95 59.00
C ALA A 4 -11.21 -9.44 57.67
N PRO A 5 -9.87 -9.42 57.54
CA PRO A 5 -9.19 -9.08 56.29
C PRO A 5 -9.01 -10.33 55.40
N GLY A 6 -9.44 -10.23 54.15
CA GLY A 6 -9.24 -11.22 53.10
C GLY A 6 -7.87 -11.09 52.43
N THR A 7 -7.23 -12.23 52.23
CA THR A 7 -5.94 -12.48 51.59
C THR A 7 -6.00 -12.40 50.06
N GLU A 8 -4.95 -11.80 49.51
CA GLU A 8 -4.18 -12.15 48.29
C GLU A 8 -4.90 -12.72 47.05
N ASP A 9 -4.76 -11.99 45.92
CA ASP A 9 -4.44 -12.62 44.63
C ASP A 9 -3.68 -11.62 43.74
N GLY A 10 -2.45 -11.98 43.37
CA GLY A 10 -1.56 -11.17 42.54
C GLY A 10 -1.83 -11.37 41.04
N PRO A 11 -1.57 -10.36 40.19
CA PRO A 11 -1.77 -10.49 38.76
C PRO A 11 -0.70 -11.38 38.10
N SER A 12 -1.16 -12.49 37.54
CA SER A 12 -0.42 -13.35 36.61
C SER A 12 0.18 -12.55 35.45
N ARG A 13 1.50 -12.46 35.42
CA ARG A 13 2.27 -11.94 34.28
C ARG A 13 2.20 -12.93 33.11
N VAL A 14 1.36 -12.63 32.13
CA VAL A 14 1.38 -13.30 30.82
C VAL A 14 2.56 -12.74 30.01
N ASN A 15 3.65 -13.51 29.97
CA ASN A 15 4.77 -13.28 29.06
C ASN A 15 4.36 -13.66 27.64
N GLY A 16 3.90 -12.68 26.85
CA GLY A 16 3.64 -12.82 25.43
C GLY A 16 4.58 -11.93 24.61
N ASN A 17 5.87 -12.26 24.55
CA ASN A 17 6.78 -11.67 23.56
C ASN A 17 6.50 -12.32 22.19
N ARG A 18 5.42 -11.88 21.54
CA ARG A 18 5.27 -12.03 20.07
C ARG A 18 5.80 -10.77 19.43
N THR A 19 6.93 -10.89 18.75
CA THR A 19 7.49 -9.82 17.94
C THR A 19 6.62 -9.59 16.70
N LEU A 20 6.36 -8.33 16.33
CA LEU A 20 5.62 -7.92 15.14
C LEU A 20 6.17 -8.51 13.82
N SER A 21 7.37 -9.11 13.82
CA SER A 21 7.89 -9.89 12.69
C SER A 21 7.05 -11.13 12.38
N ASP A 22 6.47 -11.76 13.40
CA ASP A 22 5.81 -13.06 13.27
C ASP A 22 4.40 -12.89 12.68
N GLY A 23 3.77 -11.72 12.87
CA GLY A 23 2.51 -11.36 12.23
C GLY A 23 2.64 -10.96 10.75
N LEU A 24 3.83 -10.56 10.29
CA LEU A 24 4.06 -10.19 8.89
C LEU A 24 4.38 -11.39 8.00
N GLN A 25 4.95 -12.48 8.55
CA GLN A 25 5.17 -13.71 7.77
C GLN A 25 3.86 -14.47 7.48
N ASP A 26 2.91 -14.49 8.42
CA ASP A 26 1.60 -15.11 8.19
C ASP A 26 0.75 -14.36 7.14
N LEU A 27 0.91 -13.04 7.01
CA LEU A 27 0.23 -12.23 5.98
C LEU A 27 0.85 -12.44 4.59
N VAL A 28 2.16 -12.67 4.48
CA VAL A 28 2.81 -13.00 3.20
C VAL A 28 2.39 -14.40 2.72
N GLN A 29 2.23 -15.37 3.65
CA GLN A 29 1.75 -16.71 3.31
C GLN A 29 0.26 -16.73 2.86
N GLN A 30 -0.57 -15.79 3.33
CA GLN A 30 -1.97 -15.66 2.90
C GLN A 30 -2.13 -14.97 1.53
N VAL A 31 -1.17 -14.17 1.09
CA VAL A 31 -1.23 -13.50 -0.24
C VAL A 31 -0.79 -14.44 -1.37
N ASP A 32 0.15 -15.37 -1.10
CA ASP A 32 0.56 -16.37 -2.11
C ASP A 32 -0.54 -17.41 -2.42
N ASN A 33 -1.52 -17.58 -1.55
CA ASN A 33 -2.69 -18.45 -1.80
C ASN A 33 -3.84 -17.77 -2.57
N LEU A 34 -3.70 -16.49 -2.96
CA LEU A 34 -4.67 -15.78 -3.79
C LEU A 34 -4.27 -15.66 -5.28
N GLN A 35 -3.18 -16.30 -5.70
CA GLN A 35 -2.92 -16.55 -7.12
C GLN A 35 -3.78 -17.73 -7.61
N VAL A 36 -5.09 -17.48 -7.73
CA VAL A 36 -5.97 -18.26 -8.58
C VAL A 36 -5.48 -18.09 -10.01
N SER A 37 -5.12 -19.23 -10.61
CA SER A 37 -4.68 -19.35 -11.98
C SER A 37 -5.67 -18.68 -12.94
N ALA A 38 -5.24 -17.62 -13.61
CA ALA A 38 -5.88 -17.13 -14.82
C ALA A 38 -5.52 -18.09 -15.97
N THR A 39 -6.19 -19.24 -16.01
CA THR A 39 -6.24 -20.08 -17.21
C THR A 39 -7.06 -19.33 -18.26
N THR A 40 -6.43 -19.02 -19.38
CA THR A 40 -7.07 -18.48 -20.58
C THR A 40 -8.04 -19.51 -21.15
N ASN A 41 -9.29 -19.48 -20.68
CA ASN A 41 -10.38 -20.20 -21.32
C ASN A 41 -10.78 -19.47 -22.61
N THR A 42 -10.26 -19.96 -23.73
CA THR A 42 -10.84 -19.74 -25.06
C THR A 42 -12.29 -20.20 -25.00
N THR A 43 -13.20 -19.23 -24.90
CA THR A 43 -14.62 -19.48 -24.69
C THR A 43 -15.26 -19.81 -26.03
N ASP A 44 -15.69 -21.06 -26.21
CA ASP A 44 -16.66 -21.42 -27.25
C ASP A 44 -17.98 -20.70 -26.94
N VAL A 45 -18.21 -19.58 -27.64
CA VAL A 45 -19.46 -18.82 -27.55
C VAL A 45 -20.54 -19.59 -28.31
N VAL A 46 -21.22 -20.50 -27.62
CA VAL A 46 -22.41 -21.20 -28.11
C VAL A 46 -23.50 -20.15 -28.41
N ALA A 47 -23.98 -20.13 -29.65
CA ALA A 47 -25.06 -19.24 -30.07
C ALA A 47 -26.35 -19.54 -29.26
N ALA A 48 -26.78 -18.58 -28.44
CA ALA A 48 -27.94 -18.73 -27.58
C ALA A 48 -29.24 -18.79 -28.39
N SER A 49 -30.12 -19.73 -28.02
CA SER A 49 -31.50 -19.84 -28.52
C SER A 49 -32.32 -18.61 -28.11
N PRO A 50 -33.17 -18.04 -28.99
CA PRO A 50 -33.88 -16.78 -28.74
C PRO A 50 -34.90 -16.80 -27.58
N ASN A 51 -35.20 -17.96 -27.00
CA ASN A 51 -36.17 -18.11 -25.90
C ASN A 51 -35.56 -18.62 -24.58
N SER A 52 -34.24 -18.76 -24.47
CA SER A 52 -33.63 -19.13 -23.19
C SER A 52 -33.63 -17.93 -22.23
N PRO A 53 -34.01 -18.10 -20.95
CA PRO A 53 -33.86 -17.06 -19.95
C PRO A 53 -32.40 -16.60 -19.95
N ALA A 54 -32.18 -15.30 -20.09
CA ALA A 54 -30.86 -14.73 -20.20
C ALA A 54 -30.00 -15.21 -19.01
N PRO A 55 -28.74 -15.64 -19.25
CA PRO A 55 -27.86 -16.08 -18.18
C PRO A 55 -27.77 -14.98 -17.12
N THR A 56 -28.12 -15.32 -15.88
CA THR A 56 -28.23 -14.39 -14.76
C THR A 56 -26.88 -13.81 -14.32
N HIS A 57 -25.77 -14.37 -14.79
CA HIS A 57 -24.43 -13.94 -14.46
C HIS A 57 -23.49 -14.11 -15.66
N GLN A 58 -23.12 -13.00 -16.30
CA GLN A 58 -22.06 -12.97 -17.31
C GLN A 58 -20.74 -12.62 -16.62
N PRO A 59 -19.61 -13.28 -16.92
CA PRO A 59 -18.32 -12.84 -16.37
C PRO A 59 -18.03 -11.40 -16.83
N LEU A 60 -17.42 -10.60 -15.97
CA LEU A 60 -16.90 -9.30 -16.36
C LEU A 60 -15.76 -9.49 -17.34
N VAL A 61 -15.81 -8.80 -18.48
CA VAL A 61 -14.80 -8.92 -19.52
C VAL A 61 -14.33 -7.56 -20.00
N ASP A 62 -13.02 -7.44 -20.20
CA ASP A 62 -12.42 -6.31 -20.89
C ASP A 62 -12.64 -6.44 -22.42
N ILE A 63 -13.63 -5.71 -22.94
CA ILE A 63 -13.98 -5.76 -24.37
C ILE A 63 -12.90 -5.16 -25.28
N ARG A 64 -11.85 -4.51 -24.73
CA ARG A 64 -10.71 -4.02 -25.52
C ARG A 64 -9.99 -5.17 -26.24
N GLY A 65 -9.98 -6.35 -25.63
CA GLY A 65 -9.37 -7.56 -26.19
C GLY A 65 -10.24 -8.31 -27.19
N PHE A 66 -11.51 -7.92 -27.38
CA PHE A 66 -12.43 -8.66 -28.24
C PHE A 66 -12.20 -8.42 -29.73
N SER A 67 -12.65 -9.36 -30.56
CA SER A 67 -12.79 -9.11 -31.99
C SER A 67 -13.88 -8.06 -32.25
N GLN A 68 -13.84 -7.38 -33.41
CA GLN A 68 -14.93 -6.48 -33.82
C GLN A 68 -16.28 -7.22 -33.88
N ALA A 69 -16.29 -8.48 -34.33
CA ALA A 69 -17.50 -9.28 -34.41
C ALA A 69 -18.11 -9.55 -33.02
N ASP A 70 -17.27 -9.86 -32.02
CA ASP A 70 -17.76 -10.12 -30.65
C ASP A 70 -18.23 -8.85 -29.95
N ARG A 71 -17.52 -7.72 -30.13
CA ARG A 71 -18.03 -6.41 -29.66
C ARG A 71 -19.35 -6.02 -30.32
N ASN A 72 -19.49 -6.31 -31.62
CA ASN A 72 -20.74 -6.08 -32.35
C ASN A 72 -21.89 -6.95 -31.81
N ARG A 73 -21.62 -8.20 -31.43
CA ARG A 73 -22.63 -9.09 -30.80
C ARG A 73 -23.15 -8.50 -29.48
N LEU A 74 -22.27 -7.94 -28.65
CA LEU A 74 -22.66 -7.21 -27.43
C LEU A 74 -23.50 -5.95 -27.73
N CYS A 75 -23.47 -5.44 -28.96
CA CYS A 75 -24.27 -4.27 -29.35
C CYS A 75 -25.70 -4.57 -29.80
N THR A 76 -26.15 -5.82 -29.70
CA THR A 76 -27.47 -6.28 -30.15
C THR A 76 -28.43 -6.56 -28.99
N GLY A 77 -29.73 -6.68 -29.29
CA GLY A 77 -30.75 -7.07 -28.33
C GLY A 77 -31.43 -5.91 -27.60
N ARG A 78 -31.82 -6.15 -26.35
CA ARG A 78 -32.56 -5.20 -25.51
C ARG A 78 -31.67 -4.04 -25.06
N PHE A 79 -32.23 -2.84 -25.02
CA PHE A 79 -31.52 -1.63 -24.59
C PHE A 79 -32.07 -1.12 -23.26
N VAL A 80 -31.18 -0.57 -22.44
CA VAL A 80 -31.53 0.22 -21.26
C VAL A 80 -31.37 1.70 -21.61
N GLN A 81 -32.36 2.51 -21.23
CA GLN A 81 -32.28 3.96 -21.32
C GLN A 81 -31.50 4.50 -20.12
N ILE A 82 -30.47 5.30 -20.36
CA ILE A 82 -29.75 6.00 -19.30
C ILE A 82 -30.42 7.36 -19.12
N LYS A 83 -30.96 7.61 -17.93
CA LYS A 83 -31.65 8.85 -17.59
C LYS A 83 -30.98 9.58 -16.45
N GLU A 84 -30.98 10.90 -16.53
CA GLU A 84 -30.76 11.78 -15.38
C GLU A 84 -32.05 12.59 -15.18
N LYS A 85 -32.70 12.41 -14.02
CA LYS A 85 -34.05 12.96 -13.78
C LYS A 85 -34.98 12.54 -14.93
N GLU A 86 -35.59 13.50 -15.62
CA GLU A 86 -36.48 13.26 -16.77
C GLU A 86 -35.77 13.25 -18.13
N HIS A 87 -34.46 13.55 -18.18
CA HIS A 87 -33.73 13.65 -19.44
C HIS A 87 -33.10 12.31 -19.84
N VAL A 88 -33.33 11.88 -21.08
CA VAL A 88 -32.70 10.68 -21.65
C VAL A 88 -31.35 11.05 -22.26
N THR A 89 -30.27 10.62 -21.62
CA THR A 89 -28.90 10.89 -22.08
C THR A 89 -28.49 9.96 -23.22
N GLY A 90 -28.98 8.71 -23.21
CA GLY A 90 -28.61 7.72 -24.21
C GLY A 90 -29.21 6.35 -23.96
N ARG A 91 -28.86 5.39 -24.82
CA ARG A 91 -29.30 3.99 -24.71
C ARG A 91 -28.10 3.07 -24.89
N ILE A 92 -27.97 2.08 -24.01
CA ILE A 92 -26.90 1.09 -24.07
C ILE A 92 -27.52 -0.32 -24.11
N PRO A 93 -27.04 -1.22 -24.98
CA PRO A 93 -27.42 -2.63 -24.96
C PRO A 93 -27.17 -3.27 -23.59
N VAL A 94 -28.14 -4.06 -23.12
CA VAL A 94 -28.06 -4.80 -21.84
C VAL A 94 -26.84 -5.71 -21.81
N SER A 95 -26.60 -6.46 -22.89
CA SER A 95 -25.47 -7.40 -23.03
C SER A 95 -24.12 -6.70 -22.94
N LEU A 96 -24.00 -5.50 -23.52
CA LEU A 96 -22.80 -4.67 -23.38
C LEU A 96 -22.59 -4.23 -21.92
N LEU A 97 -23.63 -3.71 -21.26
CA LEU A 97 -23.51 -3.29 -19.85
C LEU A 97 -23.20 -4.46 -18.91
N LEU A 98 -23.84 -5.61 -19.11
CA LEU A 98 -23.54 -6.83 -18.35
C LEU A 98 -22.10 -7.30 -18.52
N ALA A 99 -21.50 -7.09 -19.70
CA ALA A 99 -20.11 -7.46 -19.94
C ALA A 99 -19.10 -6.56 -19.20
N ILE A 100 -19.42 -5.27 -19.03
CA ILE A 100 -18.42 -4.26 -18.62
C ILE A 100 -18.66 -3.59 -17.27
N SER A 101 -19.88 -3.68 -16.71
CA SER A 101 -20.27 -2.92 -15.52
C SER A 101 -20.69 -3.84 -14.37
N PRO A 102 -19.84 -4.02 -13.33
CA PRO A 102 -20.20 -4.80 -12.14
C PRO A 102 -21.43 -4.22 -11.43
N TRP A 103 -21.54 -2.90 -11.43
CA TRP A 103 -22.68 -2.20 -10.85
C TRP A 103 -23.97 -2.55 -11.60
N PHE A 104 -23.95 -2.51 -12.94
CA PHE A 104 -25.13 -2.87 -13.72
C PHE A 104 -25.49 -4.34 -13.59
N GLN A 105 -24.51 -5.25 -13.45
CA GLN A 105 -24.79 -6.66 -13.13
C GLN A 105 -25.63 -6.76 -11.83
N THR A 106 -25.26 -6.02 -10.79
CA THR A 106 -26.03 -5.97 -9.53
C THR A 106 -27.46 -5.47 -9.74
N VAL A 107 -27.64 -4.39 -10.52
CA VAL A 107 -28.97 -3.85 -10.84
C VAL A 107 -29.80 -4.85 -11.65
N TYR A 108 -29.21 -5.50 -12.64
CA TYR A 108 -29.87 -6.46 -13.51
C TYR A 108 -30.24 -7.76 -12.78
N SER A 109 -29.40 -8.24 -11.87
CA SER A 109 -29.72 -9.41 -11.04
C SER A 109 -30.92 -9.15 -10.13
N ALA A 110 -31.12 -7.89 -9.69
CA ALA A 110 -32.29 -7.51 -8.91
C ALA A 110 -33.56 -7.35 -9.79
N ASP A 111 -33.42 -6.79 -11.00
CA ASP A 111 -34.51 -6.64 -11.97
C ASP A 111 -34.03 -6.96 -13.41
N PRO A 112 -34.23 -8.21 -13.88
CA PRO A 112 -33.86 -8.60 -15.24
C PRO A 112 -34.65 -7.87 -16.35
N ASN A 113 -35.73 -7.18 -16.00
CA ASN A 113 -36.55 -6.39 -16.92
C ASN A 113 -36.19 -4.89 -16.90
N VAL A 114 -35.16 -4.49 -16.15
CA VAL A 114 -34.72 -3.09 -16.03
C VAL A 114 -34.56 -2.45 -17.41
N SER A 115 -35.40 -1.46 -17.71
CA SER A 115 -35.43 -0.77 -19.01
C SER A 115 -34.92 0.66 -18.95
N VAL A 116 -34.83 1.21 -17.73
CA VAL A 116 -34.35 2.56 -17.44
C VAL A 116 -33.39 2.48 -16.28
N LEU A 117 -32.22 3.11 -16.45
CA LEU A 117 -31.20 3.25 -15.43
C LEU A 117 -31.08 4.73 -15.08
N TYR A 118 -31.44 5.06 -13.84
CA TYR A 118 -31.34 6.43 -13.33
C TYR A 118 -29.94 6.66 -12.78
N ILE A 119 -29.22 7.63 -13.34
CA ILE A 119 -27.95 8.11 -12.83
C ILE A 119 -28.23 9.26 -11.85
N THR A 120 -27.74 9.13 -10.63
CA THR A 120 -27.86 10.16 -9.61
C THR A 120 -26.83 11.27 -9.83
N ASP A 121 -27.27 12.52 -9.68
CA ASP A 121 -26.43 13.71 -9.54
C ASP A 121 -25.28 13.85 -10.55
N SER A 122 -25.58 13.72 -11.85
CA SER A 122 -24.65 14.12 -12.91
C SER A 122 -24.87 15.58 -13.31
N PHE A 123 -24.18 16.53 -12.68
CA PHE A 123 -24.27 17.96 -13.05
C PHE A 123 -24.01 18.28 -14.54
N PHE A 124 -23.59 17.32 -15.38
CA PHE A 124 -23.25 17.51 -16.79
C PHE A 124 -23.65 16.29 -17.65
N LEU A 125 -24.76 16.42 -18.37
CA LEU A 125 -25.25 15.44 -19.35
C LEU A 125 -24.25 15.18 -20.50
N GLY A 126 -23.53 16.21 -20.94
CA GLY A 126 -22.62 16.15 -22.10
C GLY A 126 -21.48 15.12 -21.96
N PRO A 127 -20.73 15.10 -20.85
CA PRO A 127 -19.74 14.06 -20.56
C PRO A 127 -20.30 12.63 -20.59
N LEU A 128 -21.50 12.41 -20.02
CA LEU A 128 -22.13 11.10 -20.03
C LEU A 128 -22.56 10.68 -21.44
N GLU A 129 -23.21 11.57 -22.19
CA GLU A 129 -23.57 11.34 -23.59
C GLU A 129 -22.33 11.03 -24.44
N THR A 130 -21.23 11.75 -24.19
CA THR A 130 -19.94 11.54 -24.84
C THR A 130 -19.39 10.13 -24.58
N VAL A 131 -19.40 9.67 -23.32
CA VAL A 131 -18.94 8.33 -22.94
C VAL A 131 -19.82 7.27 -23.60
N ILE A 132 -21.14 7.44 -23.61
CA ILE A 132 -22.08 6.51 -24.26
C ILE A 132 -21.81 6.44 -25.77
N LYS A 133 -21.70 7.59 -26.45
CA LYS A 133 -21.37 7.65 -27.89
C LYS A 133 -20.03 7.00 -28.19
N TRP A 134 -19.00 7.29 -27.39
CA TRP A 134 -17.68 6.69 -27.52
C TRP A 134 -17.74 5.16 -27.36
N LEU A 135 -18.44 4.67 -26.34
CA LEU A 135 -18.58 3.24 -26.08
C LEU A 135 -19.26 2.54 -27.26
N MET A 136 -20.41 3.06 -27.70
CA MET A 136 -21.16 2.50 -28.83
C MET A 136 -20.39 2.54 -30.15
N ALA A 137 -19.61 3.59 -30.40
CA ALA A 137 -18.77 3.69 -31.58
C ALA A 137 -17.62 2.67 -31.54
N ASN A 138 -16.91 2.56 -30.42
CA ASN A 138 -15.77 1.64 -30.27
C ASN A 138 -16.18 0.17 -30.30
N SER A 139 -17.38 -0.14 -29.79
CA SER A 139 -17.91 -1.50 -29.91
C SER A 139 -18.23 -1.91 -31.35
N LYS A 140 -18.36 -0.94 -32.27
CA LYS A 140 -18.62 -1.19 -33.71
C LYS A 140 -17.41 -1.01 -34.60
N SER A 141 -16.39 -0.31 -34.13
CA SER A 141 -15.15 -0.07 -34.85
C SER A 141 -14.28 -1.32 -34.96
N LYS A 142 -13.47 -1.39 -36.02
CA LYS A 142 -12.44 -2.42 -36.21
C LYS A 142 -11.43 -2.39 -35.06
N ASP A 143 -10.94 -1.20 -34.76
CA ASP A 143 -9.98 -0.95 -33.69
C ASP A 143 -10.68 -0.37 -32.45
N PHE A 144 -10.17 -0.71 -31.27
CA PHE A 144 -10.62 -0.12 -30.01
C PHE A 144 -9.70 1.03 -29.62
N VAL A 145 -10.26 2.24 -29.52
CA VAL A 145 -9.52 3.46 -29.18
C VAL A 145 -9.92 3.93 -27.79
N SER A 146 -8.93 4.20 -26.94
CA SER A 146 -9.14 4.75 -25.59
C SER A 146 -9.94 6.06 -25.63
N ILE A 147 -10.67 6.35 -24.54
CA ILE A 147 -11.39 7.62 -24.41
C ILE A 147 -10.39 8.78 -24.60
N PRO A 148 -10.62 9.71 -25.54
CA PRO A 148 -9.64 10.77 -25.80
C PRO A 148 -9.50 11.69 -24.60
N ILE A 149 -8.26 12.02 -24.25
CA ILE A 149 -7.96 13.04 -23.22
C ILE A 149 -8.45 14.40 -23.74
N ARG A 150 -9.29 15.07 -22.95
CA ARG A 150 -9.83 16.40 -23.25
C ARG A 150 -8.83 17.51 -22.95
N LYS A 151 -9.12 18.72 -23.45
CA LYS A 151 -8.22 19.88 -23.34
C LYS A 151 -8.06 20.37 -21.89
N THR A 152 -9.14 20.34 -21.11
CA THR A 152 -9.17 20.90 -19.75
C THR A 152 -9.15 19.78 -18.70
N LEU A 153 -8.64 20.08 -17.48
CA LEU A 153 -8.74 19.17 -16.34
C LEU A 153 -10.22 18.84 -16.05
N ARG A 154 -11.06 19.87 -15.99
CA ARG A 154 -12.49 19.76 -15.74
C ARG A 154 -13.18 18.73 -16.64
N ASP A 155 -13.01 18.83 -17.96
CA ASP A 155 -13.66 17.90 -18.89
C ASP A 155 -13.20 16.45 -18.70
N ASN A 156 -11.93 16.25 -18.34
CA ASN A 156 -11.39 14.93 -18.06
C ASN A 156 -11.92 14.35 -16.74
N LEU A 157 -12.02 15.16 -15.68
CA LEU A 157 -12.65 14.75 -14.42
C LEU A 157 -14.12 14.40 -14.61
N LEU A 158 -14.84 15.19 -15.41
CA LEU A 158 -16.23 14.90 -15.76
C LEU A 158 -16.38 13.61 -16.57
N THR A 159 -15.44 13.33 -17.47
CA THR A 159 -15.38 12.08 -18.21
C THR A 159 -15.15 10.88 -17.29
N MET A 160 -14.20 10.98 -16.35
CA MET A 160 -13.95 9.95 -15.32
C MET A 160 -15.15 9.73 -14.41
N ARG A 161 -15.85 10.80 -14.03
CA ARG A 161 -17.07 10.70 -13.22
C ARG A 161 -18.19 10.00 -13.98
N ALA A 162 -18.38 10.35 -15.26
CA ALA A 162 -19.39 9.73 -16.11
C ALA A 162 -19.15 8.22 -16.31
N THR A 163 -17.89 7.79 -16.51
CA THR A 163 -17.57 6.36 -16.60
C THR A 163 -17.80 5.64 -15.27
N ARG A 164 -17.49 6.28 -14.14
CA ARG A 164 -17.74 5.69 -12.81
C ARG A 164 -19.22 5.54 -12.50
N GLN A 165 -20.04 6.50 -12.91
CA GLN A 165 -21.51 6.41 -12.79
C GLN A 165 -22.09 5.26 -13.62
N LEU A 166 -21.44 4.88 -14.71
CA LEU A 166 -21.78 3.68 -15.48
C LEU A 166 -21.15 2.40 -14.92
N GLY A 167 -20.30 2.50 -13.89
CA GLY A 167 -19.56 1.37 -13.31
C GLY A 167 -18.46 0.82 -14.22
N ILE A 168 -17.82 1.67 -15.04
CA ILE A 168 -16.83 1.26 -16.04
C ILE A 168 -15.49 2.03 -15.94
N ASP A 169 -15.22 2.73 -14.84
CA ASP A 169 -14.11 3.68 -14.75
C ASP A 169 -12.71 3.06 -14.76
N ASP A 170 -12.52 1.95 -14.05
CA ASP A 170 -11.18 1.40 -13.77
C ASP A 170 -10.36 1.14 -15.04
N VAL A 171 -11.00 0.60 -16.07
CA VAL A 171 -10.33 0.10 -17.27
C VAL A 171 -10.25 1.17 -18.36
N TYR A 172 -11.33 1.93 -18.59
CA TYR A 172 -11.43 2.82 -19.75
C TYR A 172 -10.91 4.24 -19.49
N THR A 173 -10.73 4.63 -18.22
CA THR A 173 -10.22 5.96 -17.86
C THR A 173 -8.88 5.94 -17.14
N GLU A 174 -8.21 4.79 -17.10
CA GLU A 174 -6.92 4.62 -16.43
C GLU A 174 -5.86 5.62 -16.94
N HIS A 175 -5.74 5.83 -18.25
CA HIS A 175 -4.76 6.74 -18.82
C HIS A 175 -5.04 8.21 -18.47
N ILE A 176 -6.32 8.59 -18.37
CA ILE A 176 -6.73 9.93 -17.90
C ILE A 176 -6.33 10.09 -16.43
N ARG A 177 -6.71 9.11 -15.59
CA ARG A 177 -6.40 9.09 -14.17
C ARG A 177 -4.89 9.14 -13.92
N SER A 178 -4.11 8.31 -14.61
CA SER A 178 -2.65 8.24 -14.48
C SER A 178 -1.95 9.55 -14.84
N LYS A 179 -2.44 10.27 -15.87
CA LYS A 179 -1.95 11.61 -16.22
C LYS A 179 -2.13 12.58 -15.05
N TYR A 180 -3.32 12.64 -14.46
CA TYR A 180 -3.63 13.59 -13.40
C TYR A 180 -3.08 13.17 -12.03
N TRP A 181 -2.96 11.86 -11.78
CA TRP A 181 -2.23 11.34 -10.64
C TRP A 181 -0.77 11.81 -10.68
N GLY A 182 -0.10 11.67 -11.83
CA GLY A 182 1.27 12.17 -12.01
C GLY A 182 1.38 13.69 -11.85
N TYR A 183 0.34 14.44 -12.23
CA TYR A 183 0.27 15.88 -12.02
C TYR A 183 0.22 16.23 -10.52
N VAL A 184 -0.76 15.71 -9.78
CA VAL A 184 -0.97 16.08 -8.37
C VAL A 184 0.08 15.55 -7.40
N THR A 185 0.81 14.49 -7.78
CA THR A 185 1.87 13.91 -6.93
C THR A 185 3.23 14.56 -7.14
N ARG A 186 3.48 15.16 -8.31
CA ARG A 186 4.79 15.75 -8.66
C ARG A 186 4.81 17.27 -8.60
N LYS A 187 3.65 17.92 -8.69
CA LYS A 187 3.52 19.38 -8.67
C LYS A 187 2.44 19.79 -7.69
N ILE A 188 2.57 21.00 -7.15
CA ILE A 188 1.50 21.62 -6.36
C ILE A 188 0.42 22.05 -7.35
N PRO A 189 -0.81 21.49 -7.27
CA PRO A 189 -1.90 21.91 -8.14
C PRO A 189 -2.31 23.36 -7.83
N THR A 190 -2.88 24.06 -8.80
CA THR A 190 -3.45 25.39 -8.56
C THR A 190 -4.68 25.28 -7.65
N PHE A 191 -5.04 26.35 -6.93
CA PHE A 191 -6.28 26.35 -6.12
C PHE A 191 -7.53 26.06 -6.95
N GLU A 192 -7.57 26.50 -8.21
CA GLU A 192 -8.65 26.14 -9.14
C GLU A 192 -8.71 24.63 -9.39
N ASP A 193 -7.56 23.99 -9.66
CA ASP A 193 -7.49 22.55 -9.87
C ASP A 193 -7.87 21.77 -8.60
N ILE A 194 -7.46 22.24 -7.41
CA ILE A 194 -7.83 21.65 -6.13
C ILE A 194 -9.35 21.66 -5.96
N THR A 195 -9.99 22.81 -6.21
CA THR A 195 -11.45 22.94 -6.16
C THR A 195 -12.12 21.99 -7.15
N LEU A 196 -11.62 21.91 -8.40
CA LEU A 196 -12.18 21.02 -9.42
C LEU A 196 -12.10 19.54 -9.00
N ILE A 197 -10.96 19.11 -8.44
CA ILE A 197 -10.78 17.73 -7.97
C ILE A 197 -11.71 17.46 -6.79
N GLU A 198 -11.81 18.37 -5.82
CA GLU A 198 -12.68 18.19 -4.64
C GLU A 198 -14.17 18.10 -5.01
N VAL A 199 -14.63 18.99 -5.91
CA VAL A 199 -16.04 19.04 -6.37
C VAL A 199 -16.42 17.80 -7.19
N HIS A 200 -15.47 17.26 -7.95
CA HIS A 200 -15.73 16.11 -8.82
C HIS A 200 -15.40 14.75 -8.20
N ALA A 201 -14.67 14.71 -7.09
CA ALA A 201 -14.43 13.49 -6.32
C ALA A 201 -15.72 12.93 -5.73
N LEU A 202 -15.99 11.64 -5.94
CA LEU A 202 -17.20 11.00 -5.41
C LEU A 202 -17.21 10.90 -3.89
N ASN A 203 -16.03 10.64 -3.31
CA ASN A 203 -15.85 10.47 -1.87
C ASN A 203 -14.38 10.75 -1.51
N ARG A 204 -14.05 10.63 -0.21
CA ARG A 204 -12.68 10.81 0.29
C ARG A 204 -11.69 9.76 -0.23
N GLU A 205 -12.19 8.59 -0.63
CA GLU A 205 -11.38 7.50 -1.18
C GLU A 205 -11.16 7.61 -2.70
N ASP A 206 -11.64 8.68 -3.35
CA ASP A 206 -11.31 8.94 -4.74
C ASP A 206 -9.77 9.02 -4.88
N PRO A 207 -9.13 8.20 -5.73
CA PRO A 207 -7.68 8.12 -5.80
C PRO A 207 -7.02 9.49 -6.06
N LEU A 208 -7.62 10.31 -6.93
CA LEU A 208 -7.02 11.59 -7.29
C LEU A 208 -7.15 12.60 -6.15
N TYR A 209 -8.30 12.62 -5.48
CA TYR A 209 -8.53 13.45 -4.30
C TYR A 209 -7.59 13.08 -3.14
N LYS A 210 -7.45 11.78 -2.87
CA LYS A 210 -6.53 11.24 -1.86
C LYS A 210 -5.08 11.61 -2.17
N ALA A 211 -4.61 11.38 -3.40
CA ALA A 211 -3.26 11.74 -3.81
C ALA A 211 -2.96 13.23 -3.67
N MET A 212 -3.92 14.09 -4.04
CA MET A 212 -3.83 15.53 -3.88
C MET A 212 -3.72 15.92 -2.40
N ALA A 213 -4.65 15.46 -1.56
CA ALA A 213 -4.66 15.76 -0.13
C ALA A 213 -3.40 15.26 0.58
N THR A 214 -2.95 14.04 0.30
CA THR A 214 -1.68 13.50 0.81
C THR A 214 -0.48 14.34 0.38
N THR A 215 -0.46 14.81 -0.88
CA THR A 215 0.65 15.64 -1.36
C THR A 215 0.69 16.99 -0.66
N LEU A 216 -0.46 17.66 -0.51
CA LEU A 216 -0.57 18.94 0.20
C LEU A 216 -0.19 18.80 1.68
N ALA A 217 -0.71 17.78 2.37
CA ALA A 217 -0.37 17.50 3.77
C ALA A 217 1.13 17.21 3.93
N ARG A 218 1.72 16.41 3.04
CA ARG A 218 3.16 16.13 3.05
C ARG A 218 3.99 17.39 2.88
N LEU A 219 3.60 18.29 1.97
CA LEU A 219 4.31 19.55 1.74
C LEU A 219 4.20 20.48 2.96
N ARG A 220 3.00 20.57 3.57
CA ARG A 220 2.77 21.31 4.81
C ARG A 220 3.63 20.78 5.95
N TYR A 221 3.61 19.47 6.19
CA TYR A 221 4.38 18.81 7.26
C TYR A 221 5.91 18.97 7.11
N LYS A 222 6.40 19.22 5.90
CA LYS A 222 7.82 19.43 5.60
C LYS A 222 8.22 20.90 5.47
N ASP A 223 7.29 21.84 5.67
CA ASP A 223 7.52 23.27 5.43
C ASP A 223 8.00 23.56 3.98
N GLU A 224 7.55 22.75 3.00
CA GLU A 224 7.92 22.84 1.57
C GLU A 224 6.90 23.67 0.74
N LEU A 225 5.87 24.24 1.37
CA LEU A 225 4.89 25.09 0.70
C LEU A 225 5.46 26.50 0.47
N ALA A 226 5.32 27.02 -0.75
CA ALA A 226 5.75 28.37 -1.08
C ALA A 226 4.96 29.45 -0.31
N GLU A 227 3.65 29.24 -0.14
CA GLU A 227 2.71 30.22 0.43
C GLU A 227 1.77 29.56 1.45
N PRO A 228 2.26 29.17 2.64
CA PRO A 228 1.46 28.42 3.62
C PRO A 228 0.23 29.20 4.10
N ALA A 229 0.31 30.52 4.23
CA ALA A 229 -0.82 31.35 4.66
C ALA A 229 -2.00 31.30 3.67
N GLN A 230 -1.73 31.34 2.36
CA GLN A 230 -2.78 31.25 1.34
C GLN A 230 -3.47 29.88 1.36
N LEU A 231 -2.73 28.81 1.64
CA LEU A 231 -3.32 27.48 1.79
C LEU A 231 -4.25 27.43 3.00
N GLU A 232 -3.89 28.01 4.15
CA GLU A 232 -4.76 28.03 5.33
C GLU A 232 -6.04 28.85 5.09
N ASP A 233 -5.94 30.02 4.44
CA ASP A 233 -7.11 30.82 4.04
C ASP A 233 -8.03 30.06 3.06
N TYR A 234 -7.43 29.26 2.17
CA TYR A 234 -8.17 28.38 1.25
C TYR A 234 -8.84 27.23 2.02
N LEU A 235 -8.12 26.56 2.92
CA LEU A 235 -8.66 25.45 3.72
C LEU A 235 -9.82 25.89 4.64
N ALA A 236 -9.84 27.14 5.08
CA ALA A 236 -10.98 27.71 5.82
C ALA A 236 -12.29 27.69 5.01
N GLN A 237 -12.22 27.75 3.68
CA GLN A 237 -13.37 27.69 2.77
C GLN A 237 -13.67 26.25 2.30
N HIS A 238 -12.72 25.33 2.48
CA HIS A 238 -12.76 23.95 1.97
C HIS A 238 -12.68 22.93 3.12
N SER A 239 -13.70 22.91 3.98
CA SER A 239 -13.70 22.14 5.23
C SER A 239 -13.52 20.61 5.05
N LYS A 240 -14.02 20.05 3.95
CA LYS A 240 -13.85 18.61 3.63
C LYS A 240 -12.38 18.28 3.35
N LEU A 241 -11.68 19.13 2.61
CA LEU A 241 -10.24 19.00 2.36
C LEU A 241 -9.43 19.25 3.64
N ALA A 242 -9.76 20.32 4.38
CA ALA A 242 -9.08 20.67 5.62
C ALA A 242 -9.10 19.51 6.63
N ALA A 243 -10.29 18.94 6.88
CA ALA A 243 -10.44 17.79 7.76
C ALA A 243 -9.65 16.58 7.26
N PHE A 244 -9.53 16.37 5.94
CA PHE A 244 -8.81 15.21 5.42
C PHE A 244 -7.30 15.37 5.54
N MET A 245 -6.80 16.58 5.31
CA MET A 245 -5.41 16.91 5.55
C MET A 245 -5.04 16.82 7.03
N GLU A 246 -5.95 17.19 7.94
CA GLU A 246 -5.74 17.03 9.38
C GLU A 246 -5.61 15.55 9.78
N ASP A 247 -6.44 14.67 9.23
CA ASP A 247 -6.34 13.22 9.45
C ASP A 247 -4.96 12.70 8.99
N ILE A 248 -4.49 13.14 7.82
CA ILE A 248 -3.18 12.76 7.27
C ILE A 248 -2.02 13.31 8.13
N ASP A 249 -2.14 14.54 8.63
CA ASP A 249 -1.12 15.14 9.49
C ASP A 249 -1.00 14.41 10.83
N LYS A 250 -2.12 13.92 11.39
CA LYS A 250 -2.11 13.04 12.58
C LYS A 250 -1.33 11.76 12.30
N GLU A 251 -1.51 11.15 11.13
CA GLU A 251 -0.73 9.98 10.71
C GLU A 251 0.77 10.30 10.61
N TYR A 252 1.13 11.45 10.04
CA TYR A 252 2.53 11.87 9.94
C TYR A 252 3.18 12.13 11.30
N GLU A 253 2.47 12.78 12.23
CA GLU A 253 2.98 13.01 13.58
C GLU A 253 3.12 11.71 14.37
N ALA A 254 2.13 10.80 14.28
CA ALA A 254 2.24 9.48 14.90
C ALA A 254 3.47 8.71 14.38
N LYS A 255 3.69 8.70 13.06
CA LYS A 255 4.87 8.09 12.44
C LYS A 255 6.17 8.78 12.84
N ARG A 256 6.18 10.10 13.03
CA ARG A 256 7.33 10.87 13.53
C ARG A 256 7.72 10.42 14.94
N GLN A 257 6.73 10.29 15.83
CA GLN A 257 6.96 9.86 17.22
C GLN A 257 7.43 8.40 17.28
N GLU A 258 6.83 7.50 16.49
CA GLU A 258 7.29 6.12 16.36
C GLU A 258 8.75 6.04 15.90
N MET A 259 9.11 6.76 14.84
CA MET A 259 10.48 6.78 14.32
C MET A 259 11.48 7.37 15.32
N LYS A 260 11.09 8.38 16.11
CA LYS A 260 11.90 8.90 17.22
C LYS A 260 12.13 7.83 18.29
N ALA A 261 11.09 7.11 18.72
CA ALA A 261 11.20 6.03 19.69
C ALA A 261 12.11 4.90 19.19
N ILE A 262 11.95 4.47 17.94
CA ILE A 262 12.81 3.47 17.30
C ILE A 262 14.27 3.95 17.26
N LYS A 263 14.53 5.22 16.93
CA LYS A 263 15.88 5.78 16.89
C LYS A 263 16.53 5.76 18.28
N VAL A 264 15.82 6.19 19.32
CA VAL A 264 16.30 6.17 20.72
C VAL A 264 16.63 4.74 21.15
N GLN A 265 15.75 3.79 20.84
CA GLN A 265 15.97 2.38 21.19
C GLN A 265 17.18 1.79 20.46
N ARG A 266 17.34 2.09 19.16
CA ARG A 266 18.51 1.66 18.37
C ARG A 266 19.80 2.26 18.91
N GLU A 267 19.79 3.52 19.31
CA GLU A 267 20.95 4.19 19.89
C GLU A 267 21.33 3.58 21.24
N LYS A 268 20.35 3.29 22.10
CA LYS A 268 20.58 2.59 23.38
C LYS A 268 21.23 1.22 23.17
N VAL A 269 20.65 0.38 22.31
CA VAL A 269 21.20 -0.95 21.99
C VAL A 269 22.61 -0.84 21.40
N TRP A 270 22.85 0.14 20.54
CA TRP A 270 24.18 0.39 19.98
C TRP A 270 25.19 0.80 21.07
N ARG A 271 24.83 1.69 21.99
CA ARG A 271 25.68 2.10 23.13
C ARG A 271 25.99 0.92 24.06
N GLU A 272 25.00 0.10 24.39
CA GLU A 272 25.20 -1.12 25.21
C GLU A 272 26.15 -2.11 24.51
N ARG A 273 26.00 -2.29 23.20
CA ARG A 273 26.89 -3.14 22.41
C ARG A 273 28.33 -2.60 22.37
N GLN A 274 28.51 -1.29 22.29
CA GLN A 274 29.82 -0.64 22.36
C GLN A 274 30.46 -0.82 23.75
N ALA A 275 29.70 -0.57 24.82
CA ALA A 275 30.17 -0.78 26.19
C ALA A 275 30.61 -2.24 26.43
N ARG A 276 29.81 -3.21 25.98
CA ARG A 276 30.16 -4.64 26.09
C ARG A 276 31.44 -4.99 25.33
N ARG A 277 31.65 -4.42 24.15
CA ARG A 277 32.88 -4.61 23.36
C ARG A 277 34.10 -4.01 24.06
N ALA A 278 33.97 -2.81 24.61
CA ALA A 278 35.03 -2.16 25.37
C ALA A 278 35.40 -2.96 26.64
N GLU A 279 34.40 -3.45 27.38
CA GLU A 279 34.61 -4.30 28.55
C GLU A 279 35.31 -5.62 28.18
N GLN A 280 34.89 -6.27 27.09
CA GLN A 280 35.53 -7.49 26.60
C GLN A 280 36.98 -7.24 26.19
N ALA A 281 37.27 -6.14 25.50
CA ALA A 281 38.63 -5.76 25.12
C ALA A 281 39.50 -5.49 26.35
N HIS A 282 38.99 -4.76 27.34
CA HIS A 282 39.70 -4.51 28.59
C HIS A 282 39.98 -5.80 29.37
N ARG A 283 38.99 -6.71 29.46
CA ARG A 283 39.18 -8.04 30.07
C ARG A 283 40.22 -8.88 29.34
N ALA A 284 40.28 -8.79 28.01
CA ALA A 284 41.30 -9.49 27.22
C ALA A 284 42.70 -8.93 27.52
N GLN A 285 42.87 -7.60 27.54
CA GLN A 285 44.15 -6.96 27.90
C GLN A 285 44.61 -7.32 29.31
N GLN A 286 43.69 -7.36 30.29
CA GLN A 286 44.05 -7.76 31.65
C GLN A 286 44.49 -9.23 31.73
N ARG A 287 43.87 -10.12 30.94
CA ARG A 287 44.27 -11.52 30.86
C ARG A 287 45.65 -11.68 30.23
N GLU A 288 45.92 -10.92 29.18
CA GLU A 288 47.22 -10.88 28.51
C GLU A 288 48.33 -10.42 29.46
N ARG A 289 48.14 -9.28 30.15
CA ARG A 289 49.10 -8.79 31.16
C ARG A 289 49.38 -9.81 32.27
N ARG A 290 48.34 -10.46 32.80
CA ARG A 290 48.51 -11.51 33.83
C ARG A 290 49.27 -12.73 33.29
N ALA A 291 49.05 -13.08 32.03
CA ALA A 291 49.79 -14.16 31.38
C ALA A 291 51.26 -13.79 31.19
N GLU A 292 51.56 -12.55 30.77
CA GLU A 292 52.93 -12.03 30.68
C GLU A 292 53.63 -11.98 32.03
N GLU A 293 52.98 -11.46 33.08
CA GLU A 293 53.50 -11.44 34.45
C GLU A 293 53.77 -12.85 34.97
N SER A 294 52.85 -13.79 34.74
CA SER A 294 53.01 -15.20 35.10
C SER A 294 54.17 -15.85 34.34
N TYR A 295 54.32 -15.53 33.05
CA TYR A 295 55.40 -16.02 32.21
C TYR A 295 56.76 -15.48 32.69
N GLN A 296 56.86 -14.18 32.95
CA GLN A 296 58.07 -13.54 33.47
C GLN A 296 58.44 -14.10 34.85
N SER A 297 57.45 -14.31 35.73
CA SER A 297 57.70 -14.95 37.03
C SER A 297 58.19 -16.39 36.88
N ALA A 298 57.74 -17.13 35.86
CA ALA A 298 58.21 -18.49 35.60
C ALA A 298 59.67 -18.48 35.11
N ILE A 299 60.04 -17.57 34.22
CA ILE A 299 61.43 -17.36 33.78
C ILE A 299 62.32 -17.04 34.98
N ASN A 300 61.96 -16.03 35.78
CA ASN A 300 62.76 -15.63 36.94
C ASN A 300 62.95 -16.77 37.95
N ARG A 301 61.96 -17.67 38.10
CA ARG A 301 62.07 -18.87 38.95
C ARG A 301 63.03 -19.90 38.36
N LEU A 302 63.01 -20.11 37.05
CA LEU A 302 63.95 -21.00 36.36
C LEU A 302 65.38 -20.49 36.49
N ASP A 303 65.60 -19.19 36.31
CA ASP A 303 66.92 -18.56 36.46
C ASP A 303 67.44 -18.68 37.90
N ALA A 304 66.61 -18.37 38.90
CA ALA A 304 66.96 -18.54 40.31
C ALA A 304 67.25 -20.01 40.68
N ALA A 305 66.50 -20.95 40.08
CA ALA A 305 66.77 -22.38 40.26
C ALA A 305 68.09 -22.79 39.58
N ALA A 306 68.46 -22.20 38.44
CA ALA A 306 69.74 -22.45 37.77
C ALA A 306 70.92 -21.89 38.58
N GLU A 307 70.78 -20.72 39.22
CA GLU A 307 71.79 -20.14 40.12
C GLU A 307 71.94 -20.95 41.42
N GLY A 308 70.84 -21.47 41.97
CA GLY A 308 70.84 -22.31 43.18
C GLY A 308 71.16 -23.79 42.93
N SER A 309 71.00 -24.26 41.70
CA SER A 309 71.42 -25.59 41.28
C SER A 309 72.93 -25.59 41.14
N ARG A 310 73.62 -25.86 42.26
CA ARG A 310 75.05 -26.18 42.32
C ARG A 310 75.34 -27.11 41.16
N VAL A 311 75.99 -26.58 40.12
CA VAL A 311 76.50 -27.37 39.01
C VAL A 311 77.46 -28.36 39.67
N LEU A 312 77.01 -29.61 39.83
CA LEU A 312 77.87 -30.66 40.35
C LEU A 312 79.12 -30.63 39.47
N SER A 313 80.28 -30.48 40.10
CA SER A 313 81.52 -30.44 39.34
C SER A 313 81.62 -31.74 38.54
N GLU A 314 82.32 -31.72 37.40
CA GLU A 314 82.49 -32.92 36.58
C GLU A 314 83.03 -34.11 37.40
N GLU A 315 83.78 -33.82 38.47
CA GLU A 315 84.27 -34.80 39.44
C GLU A 315 83.17 -35.37 40.35
N GLU A 316 82.23 -34.55 40.84
CA GLU A 316 81.09 -35.00 41.64
C GLU A 316 80.13 -35.87 40.81
N ILE A 317 79.92 -35.53 39.53
CA ILE A 317 79.13 -36.36 38.59
C ILE A 317 79.81 -37.72 38.36
N ARG A 318 81.14 -37.74 38.17
CA ARG A 318 81.91 -38.99 38.03
C ARG A 318 81.90 -39.83 39.32
N ALA A 319 81.87 -39.21 40.50
CA ALA A 319 81.81 -39.91 41.77
C ALA A 319 80.45 -40.60 42.01
N ILE A 320 79.35 -39.98 41.59
CA ILE A 320 78.00 -40.57 41.67
C ILE A 320 77.87 -41.72 40.68
N MET A 321 78.36 -41.58 39.44
CA MET A 321 78.30 -42.65 38.42
C MET A 321 79.17 -43.87 38.73
N ARG A 322 80.12 -43.80 39.66
CA ARG A 322 80.92 -44.97 40.11
C ARG A 322 80.30 -45.75 41.28
N ARG A 323 79.21 -45.26 41.87
CA ARG A 323 78.56 -45.85 43.05
C ARG A 323 77.24 -46.59 42.76
N GLY A 324 76.77 -46.59 41.51
CA GLY A 324 75.67 -47.44 41.03
C GLY A 324 76.21 -48.58 40.19
#